data_AF-A0A7I8WNQ0-F1
#
_entry.id   AF-A0A7I8WNQ0-F1
#
_cell.length_a   1.000
_cell.length_b   1.000
_cell.length_c   1.000
_cell.angle_alpha   90.00
_cell.angle_beta   90.00
_cell.angle_gamma   90.00
#
_symmetry.space_group_name_H-M   'P 1'
#
loop_
_entity.id
_entity.type
_entity.pdbx_description
1 polymer ?
#
loop_
_entity_poly.entity_id
_entity_poly.type
_entity_poly.pdbx_seq_one_letter_code
_entity_poly.pdbx_strand_id
1 'polypeptide(L)'
;MKLLVLCLCLAGVAASPKPSSVEPLRIYTLPLLPPSAHKVRLSKDVLNNLKMLADDAGVIYNISDIASSARELLKLVAKFNQKNSLHLALPFNLLRSQILKLHDYNPRDIEYSVALAGADIIYNVLSSQLSELERNPFDNAYLIARLLAKNEINAVIRSNLKILGRHFGAFVKSLSSLYGVAKRGGVPIFVEIENVLDVLSQPNVSNEQFKDAVLAVLKKLFSDKEAAKLLKSIGEQN
;
A
#
# COMPACT_ATOMS: atom_id res chain seq x y z
N MET A 1 -2.22 3.02 3.70
CA MET A 1 -2.29 2.52 2.34
C MET A 1 -2.87 3.70 1.55
N LYS A 2 -2.19 4.41 0.65
CA LYS A 2 -1.05 3.94 -0.13
C LYS A 2 -1.35 2.49 -0.47
N LEU A 3 -2.42 2.30 -1.21
CA LEU A 3 -3.03 1.00 -1.23
C LEU A 3 -2.17 -0.04 -1.96
N LEU A 4 -0.85 0.18 -2.29
CA LEU A 4 -0.31 0.34 -3.69
C LEU A 4 -1.45 1.09 -4.47
N VAL A 5 -1.47 1.36 -5.72
CA VAL A 5 -1.64 0.32 -6.69
C VAL A 5 -2.59 -0.85 -6.16
N LEU A 6 -2.51 -1.48 -4.95
CA LEU A 6 -2.01 -2.88 -4.57
C LEU A 6 -2.76 -3.95 -5.19
N CYS A 7 -3.86 -3.56 -5.77
CA CYS A 7 -3.97 -4.12 -7.06
C CYS A 7 -3.20 -3.28 -8.03
N LEU A 8 -3.81 -2.71 -9.04
CA LEU A 8 -3.06 -2.06 -10.07
C LEU A 8 -4.13 -1.36 -10.84
N CYS A 9 -4.45 -0.17 -10.37
CA CYS A 9 -5.64 0.53 -10.80
C CYS A 9 -5.46 1.31 -12.12
N LEU A 10 -4.38 1.07 -12.89
CA LEU A 10 -4.13 1.67 -14.21
C LEU A 10 -3.52 0.74 -15.26
N ALA A 11 -4.37 0.19 -16.10
CA ALA A 11 -4.12 0.21 -17.54
C ALA A 11 -5.48 0.46 -18.22
N GLY A 12 -5.77 1.74 -18.50
CA GLY A 12 -6.71 2.21 -19.51
C GLY A 12 -8.21 1.86 -19.36
N VAL A 13 -9.03 2.88 -19.09
CA VAL A 13 -10.49 2.78 -19.23
C VAL A 13 -10.88 3.00 -20.70
N ALA A 14 -11.40 1.93 -21.31
CA ALA A 14 -12.30 1.80 -22.48
C ALA A 14 -11.94 2.47 -23.83
N ALA A 15 -11.81 1.63 -24.86
CA ALA A 15 -12.56 1.82 -26.11
C ALA A 15 -13.75 0.82 -26.12
N SER A 16 -14.96 1.34 -26.32
CA SER A 16 -16.32 0.73 -26.29
C SER A 16 -16.62 -0.26 -27.45
N PRO A 17 -17.88 -0.71 -27.72
CA PRO A 17 -18.96 -1.34 -26.95
C PRO A 17 -19.32 -2.80 -27.43
N LYS A 18 -20.11 -3.55 -26.62
CA LYS A 18 -21.02 -4.74 -26.82
C LYS A 18 -20.87 -5.77 -27.99
N PRO A 19 -21.42 -7.01 -27.84
CA PRO A 19 -20.68 -8.27 -27.89
C PRO A 19 -20.81 -9.05 -29.21
N SER A 20 -19.78 -9.81 -29.57
CA SER A 20 -19.97 -10.99 -30.44
C SER A 20 -18.76 -11.92 -30.42
N SER A 21 -19.05 -13.20 -30.13
CA SER A 21 -18.33 -14.43 -30.49
C SER A 21 -16.88 -14.65 -30.02
N VAL A 22 -16.61 -15.93 -29.77
CA VAL A 22 -15.48 -16.54 -29.07
C VAL A 22 -14.23 -16.66 -29.98
N GLU A 23 -13.04 -16.73 -29.36
CA GLU A 23 -11.67 -17.10 -29.86
C GLU A 23 -10.71 -16.01 -30.38
N PRO A 24 -9.37 -16.24 -30.39
CA PRO A 24 -8.47 -16.87 -29.40
C PRO A 24 -7.32 -15.90 -28.98
N LEU A 25 -6.55 -16.29 -27.95
CA LEU A 25 -5.43 -15.54 -27.33
C LEU A 25 -4.43 -14.94 -28.36
N ARG A 26 -4.42 -13.61 -28.50
CA ARG A 26 -3.31 -12.85 -29.11
C ARG A 26 -2.61 -12.00 -28.06
N ILE A 27 -1.28 -12.05 -28.08
CA ILE A 27 -0.39 -11.24 -27.26
C ILE A 27 -0.56 -9.78 -27.70
N TYR A 28 -1.21 -8.97 -26.86
CA TYR A 28 -1.36 -7.54 -27.09
C TYR A 28 -0.18 -6.79 -26.45
N THR A 29 0.74 -6.31 -27.28
CA THR A 29 1.55 -5.13 -26.94
C THR A 29 0.62 -3.93 -26.80
N LEU A 30 0.47 -3.42 -25.58
CA LEU A 30 -0.28 -2.20 -25.32
C LEU A 30 0.40 -1.01 -25.99
N PRO A 31 -0.33 -0.17 -26.76
CA PRO A 31 0.20 1.11 -27.18
C PRO A 31 0.47 1.97 -25.93
N LEU A 32 1.63 2.62 -25.93
CA LEU A 32 2.04 3.63 -24.96
C LEU A 32 0.84 4.52 -24.59
N LEU A 33 0.54 4.60 -23.28
CA LEU A 33 -0.52 5.45 -22.73
C LEU A 33 -0.44 6.86 -23.36
N PRO A 34 -1.51 7.37 -23.98
CA PRO A 34 -1.47 8.70 -24.58
C PRO A 34 -1.26 9.79 -23.50
N PRO A 35 -0.72 10.97 -23.87
CA PRO A 35 -0.32 12.02 -22.92
C PRO A 35 -1.46 12.66 -22.11
N SER A 36 -2.73 12.28 -22.35
CA SER A 36 -3.91 12.75 -21.63
C SER A 36 -4.10 12.07 -20.27
N ALA A 37 -3.06 12.07 -19.43
CA ALA A 37 -2.99 11.38 -18.12
C ALA A 37 -3.89 11.98 -17.00
N HIS A 38 -4.91 12.77 -17.34
CA HIS A 38 -5.72 13.53 -16.38
C HIS A 38 -7.06 12.88 -15.98
N LYS A 39 -7.49 11.78 -16.64
CA LYS A 39 -8.84 11.22 -16.44
C LYS A 39 -8.90 9.75 -16.01
N VAL A 40 -7.83 9.15 -15.48
CA VAL A 40 -7.98 7.78 -14.99
C VAL A 40 -8.58 7.76 -13.58
N ARG A 41 -9.81 7.27 -13.50
CA ARG A 41 -10.58 7.09 -12.27
C ARG A 41 -10.84 5.61 -12.08
N LEU A 42 -10.72 5.15 -10.84
CA LEU A 42 -11.17 3.83 -10.45
C LEU A 42 -12.69 3.70 -10.59
N SER A 43 -13.18 2.51 -10.93
CA SER A 43 -14.61 2.25 -10.85
C SER A 43 -15.07 2.32 -9.39
N LYS A 44 -16.34 2.66 -9.20
CA LYS A 44 -16.95 2.74 -7.87
C LYS A 44 -16.85 1.41 -7.13
N ASP A 45 -17.03 0.30 -7.84
CA ASP A 45 -16.98 -1.06 -7.26
C ASP A 45 -15.59 -1.39 -6.72
N VAL A 46 -14.52 -1.04 -7.45
CA VAL A 46 -13.15 -1.22 -6.93
C VAL A 46 -12.95 -0.36 -5.69
N LEU A 47 -13.35 0.91 -5.71
CA LEU A 47 -13.21 1.78 -4.53
C LEU A 47 -13.98 1.26 -3.31
N ASN A 48 -15.18 0.70 -3.52
CA ASN A 48 -15.99 0.12 -2.47
C ASN A 48 -15.34 -1.14 -1.89
N ASN A 49 -14.87 -2.07 -2.73
CA ASN A 49 -14.20 -3.29 -2.27
C ASN A 49 -12.92 -2.98 -1.49
N LEU A 50 -12.17 -1.95 -1.92
CA LEU A 50 -10.98 -1.49 -1.20
C LEU A 50 -11.32 -0.86 0.15
N LYS A 51 -12.42 -0.10 0.22
CA LYS A 51 -12.90 0.45 1.49
C LYS A 51 -13.33 -0.68 2.42
N MET A 52 -14.11 -1.64 1.92
CA MET A 52 -14.59 -2.80 2.66
C MET A 52 -13.43 -3.63 3.23
N LEU A 53 -12.40 -3.90 2.42
CA LEU A 53 -11.17 -4.56 2.85
C LEU A 53 -10.49 -3.82 4.02
N ALA A 54 -10.36 -2.50 3.92
CA ALA A 54 -9.73 -1.69 4.95
C ALA A 54 -10.57 -1.58 6.22
N ASP A 55 -11.89 -1.42 6.08
CA ASP A 55 -12.84 -1.37 7.18
C ASP A 55 -12.83 -2.69 7.96
N ASP A 56 -12.87 -3.83 7.26
CA ASP A 56 -12.80 -5.16 7.87
C ASP A 56 -11.45 -5.39 8.59
N ALA A 57 -10.38 -4.78 8.11
CA ALA A 57 -9.08 -4.76 8.79
C ALA A 57 -9.04 -3.80 10.00
N GLY A 58 -10.08 -3.01 10.26
CA GLY A 58 -10.10 -1.98 11.32
C GLY A 58 -9.36 -0.69 10.96
N VAL A 59 -9.13 -0.43 9.67
CA VAL A 59 -8.46 0.77 9.15
C VAL A 59 -9.47 1.64 8.38
N ILE A 60 -10.13 2.54 9.10
CA ILE A 60 -11.20 3.35 8.52
C ILE A 60 -10.65 4.42 7.56
N TYR A 61 -10.96 4.31 6.28
CA TYR A 61 -10.63 5.32 5.26
C TYR A 61 -11.90 5.88 4.60
N ASN A 62 -11.83 7.15 4.19
CA ASN A 62 -12.85 7.74 3.32
C ASN A 62 -12.60 7.31 1.87
N ILE A 63 -13.68 7.09 1.11
CA ILE A 63 -13.61 6.76 -0.32
C ILE A 63 -12.83 7.84 -1.10
N SER A 64 -12.99 9.12 -0.73
CA SER A 64 -12.25 10.24 -1.32
C SER A 64 -10.73 10.09 -1.17
N ASP A 65 -10.28 9.66 0.00
CA ASP A 65 -8.86 9.55 0.34
C ASP A 65 -8.23 8.35 -0.38
N ILE A 66 -8.98 7.25 -0.46
CA ILE A 66 -8.62 6.07 -1.27
C ILE A 66 -8.50 6.48 -2.74
N ALA A 67 -9.50 7.18 -3.28
CA ALA A 67 -9.52 7.60 -4.68
C ALA A 67 -8.39 8.59 -5.02
N SER A 68 -8.08 9.52 -4.12
CA SER A 68 -6.98 10.48 -4.29
C SER A 68 -5.62 9.78 -4.28
N SER A 69 -5.38 8.94 -3.28
CA SER A 69 -4.13 8.18 -3.13
C SER A 69 -3.90 7.23 -4.31
N ALA A 70 -4.96 6.55 -4.77
CA ALA A 70 -4.91 5.72 -5.96
C ALA A 70 -4.46 6.58 -7.15
N ARG A 71 -5.14 7.68 -7.45
CA ARG A 71 -4.81 8.55 -8.59
C ARG A 71 -3.34 9.00 -8.60
N GLU A 72 -2.75 9.32 -7.45
CA GLU A 72 -1.35 9.72 -7.36
C GLU A 72 -0.38 8.58 -7.72
N LEU A 73 -0.53 7.41 -7.09
CA LEU A 73 0.33 6.25 -7.35
C LEU A 73 0.27 5.81 -8.80
N LEU A 74 -0.94 5.88 -9.35
CA LEU A 74 -1.25 5.58 -10.72
C LEU A 74 -0.50 6.52 -11.69
N LYS A 75 -0.54 7.84 -11.46
CA LYS A 75 0.30 8.77 -12.24
C LYS A 75 1.79 8.44 -12.15
N LEU A 76 2.27 8.05 -10.97
CA LEU A 76 3.67 7.65 -10.78
C LEU A 76 4.02 6.39 -11.56
N VAL A 77 3.19 5.34 -11.53
CA VAL A 77 3.48 4.14 -12.31
C VAL A 77 3.45 4.43 -13.80
N ALA A 78 2.51 5.24 -14.30
CA ALA A 78 2.51 5.63 -15.72
C ALA A 78 3.83 6.33 -16.11
N LYS A 79 4.30 7.26 -15.26
CA LYS A 79 5.59 7.94 -15.45
C LYS A 79 6.76 6.96 -15.47
N PHE A 80 6.83 6.04 -14.51
CA PHE A 80 7.95 5.08 -14.43
C PHE A 80 7.89 3.98 -15.48
N ASN A 81 6.70 3.53 -15.86
CA ASN A 81 6.52 2.56 -16.93
C ASN A 81 6.97 3.13 -18.29
N GLN A 82 6.73 4.43 -18.53
CA GLN A 82 7.27 5.11 -19.71
C GLN A 82 8.79 5.30 -19.65
N LYS A 83 9.32 5.70 -18.49
CA LYS A 83 10.77 5.93 -18.28
C LYS A 83 11.59 4.64 -18.39
N ASN A 84 11.09 3.54 -17.85
CA ASN A 84 11.86 2.31 -17.62
C ASN A 84 11.31 1.09 -18.37
N SER A 85 10.30 1.26 -19.25
CA SER A 85 9.71 0.17 -20.05
C SER A 85 9.26 -1.06 -19.24
N LEU A 86 8.59 -0.85 -18.10
CA LEU A 86 8.37 -1.87 -17.07
C LEU A 86 7.35 -2.98 -17.38
N HIS A 87 6.73 -3.00 -18.56
CA HIS A 87 5.74 -4.01 -19.01
C HIS A 87 4.69 -4.44 -17.95
N LEU A 88 4.26 -3.54 -17.06
CA LEU A 88 3.46 -3.90 -15.88
C LEU A 88 1.99 -4.22 -16.19
N ALA A 89 1.54 -4.00 -17.43
CA ALA A 89 0.11 -3.98 -17.75
C ALA A 89 -0.65 -5.31 -17.50
N LEU A 90 -0.02 -6.45 -17.76
CA LEU A 90 -0.64 -7.75 -17.52
C LEU A 90 -0.78 -8.05 -16.02
N PRO A 91 0.30 -7.91 -15.20
CA PRO A 91 0.14 -7.86 -13.76
C PRO A 91 -1.00 -6.92 -13.37
N PHE A 92 -1.09 -5.74 -14.02
CA PHE A 92 -2.10 -4.72 -13.75
C PHE A 92 -3.53 -5.27 -13.78
N ASN A 93 -3.83 -5.99 -14.84
CA ASN A 93 -5.17 -6.49 -15.11
C ASN A 93 -5.54 -7.70 -14.24
N LEU A 94 -4.61 -8.66 -14.07
CA LEU A 94 -4.85 -9.85 -13.24
C LEU A 94 -5.29 -9.45 -11.84
N LEU A 95 -4.56 -8.48 -11.33
CA LEU A 95 -4.67 -8.09 -9.96
C LEU A 95 -5.93 -7.24 -9.70
N ARG A 96 -6.29 -6.34 -10.63
CA ARG A 96 -7.61 -5.69 -10.64
C ARG A 96 -8.75 -6.71 -10.65
N SER A 97 -8.63 -7.78 -11.44
CA SER A 97 -9.65 -8.82 -11.49
C SER A 97 -9.83 -9.53 -10.14
N GLN A 98 -8.79 -9.65 -9.32
CA GLN A 98 -8.90 -10.28 -8.00
C GLN A 98 -9.62 -9.38 -6.99
N ILE A 99 -9.41 -8.06 -7.02
CA ILE A 99 -10.15 -7.14 -6.13
C ILE A 99 -11.65 -7.14 -6.41
N LEU A 100 -12.02 -7.25 -7.69
CA LEU A 100 -13.42 -7.32 -8.07
C LEU A 100 -14.10 -8.63 -7.63
N LYS A 101 -13.31 -9.66 -7.30
CA LYS A 101 -13.79 -10.96 -6.82
C LYS A 101 -13.82 -11.07 -5.29
N LEU A 102 -13.38 -10.05 -4.55
CA LEU A 102 -13.42 -10.10 -3.08
C LEU A 102 -14.85 -10.34 -2.58
N HIS A 103 -14.99 -11.24 -1.61
CA HIS A 103 -16.26 -11.54 -0.98
C HIS A 103 -16.71 -10.43 -0.04
N ASP A 104 -17.99 -10.08 -0.09
CA ASP A 104 -18.56 -9.02 0.75
C ASP A 104 -18.51 -9.34 2.25
N TYR A 105 -18.60 -10.63 2.61
CA TYR A 105 -18.67 -11.07 4.01
C TYR A 105 -17.30 -11.40 4.63
N ASN A 106 -16.28 -11.68 3.80
CA ASN A 106 -14.92 -11.95 4.23
C ASN A 106 -13.93 -11.43 3.19
N PRO A 107 -13.75 -10.10 3.09
CA PRO A 107 -12.98 -9.47 2.01
C PRO A 107 -11.48 -9.74 2.11
N ARG A 108 -10.99 -10.34 3.20
CA ARG A 108 -9.57 -10.62 3.48
C ARG A 108 -9.20 -12.09 3.38
N ASP A 109 -10.05 -12.90 2.75
CA ASP A 109 -9.85 -14.35 2.61
C ASP A 109 -8.83 -14.70 1.50
N ILE A 110 -8.95 -15.91 0.95
CA ILE A 110 -8.12 -16.46 -0.13
C ILE A 110 -7.99 -15.49 -1.31
N GLU A 111 -9.07 -14.85 -1.76
CA GLU A 111 -9.06 -13.92 -2.90
C GLU A 111 -8.14 -12.73 -2.65
N TYR A 112 -8.11 -12.24 -1.39
CA TYR A 112 -7.19 -11.17 -1.02
C TYR A 112 -5.75 -11.64 -0.94
N SER A 113 -5.51 -12.90 -0.54
CA SER A 113 -4.17 -13.49 -0.56
C SER A 113 -3.65 -13.62 -2.00
N VAL A 114 -4.51 -14.00 -2.95
CA VAL A 114 -4.17 -14.03 -4.38
C VAL A 114 -3.91 -12.63 -4.92
N ALA A 115 -4.71 -11.64 -4.49
CA ALA A 115 -4.45 -10.25 -4.81
C ALA A 115 -3.09 -9.79 -4.26
N LEU A 116 -2.77 -10.08 -3.01
CA LEU A 116 -1.49 -9.70 -2.42
C LEU A 116 -0.29 -10.29 -3.19
N ALA A 117 -0.37 -11.55 -3.62
CA ALA A 117 0.66 -12.18 -4.43
C ALA A 117 0.86 -11.49 -5.79
N GLY A 118 -0.23 -11.10 -6.46
CA GLY A 118 -0.14 -10.33 -7.70
C GLY A 118 0.48 -8.95 -7.47
N ALA A 119 0.36 -8.41 -6.26
CA ALA A 119 0.95 -7.16 -5.89
C ALA A 119 2.46 -7.22 -5.59
N ASP A 120 2.89 -8.32 -4.96
CA ASP A 120 4.31 -8.64 -4.77
C ASP A 120 5.06 -8.61 -6.10
N ILE A 121 4.46 -9.18 -7.15
CA ILE A 121 5.06 -9.21 -8.50
C ILE A 121 5.39 -7.80 -9.00
N ILE A 122 4.45 -6.85 -8.89
CA ILE A 122 4.69 -5.47 -9.32
C ILE A 122 5.74 -4.83 -8.45
N TYR A 123 5.60 -5.03 -7.13
CA TYR A 123 6.43 -4.34 -6.18
C TYR A 123 7.88 -4.73 -6.43
N ASN A 124 8.15 -6.00 -6.74
CA ASN A 124 9.46 -6.51 -7.13
C ASN A 124 9.98 -5.90 -8.44
N VAL A 125 9.11 -5.71 -9.44
CA VAL A 125 9.50 -5.02 -10.69
C VAL A 125 9.81 -3.54 -10.43
N LEU A 126 9.00 -2.85 -9.62
CA LEU A 126 9.23 -1.44 -9.28
C LEU A 126 10.47 -1.29 -8.40
N SER A 127 10.67 -2.17 -7.42
CA SER A 127 11.76 -2.08 -6.45
C SER A 127 13.13 -2.33 -7.07
N SER A 128 13.20 -3.16 -8.12
CA SER A 128 14.43 -3.40 -8.88
C SER A 128 14.81 -2.27 -9.85
N GLN A 129 13.89 -1.35 -10.12
CA GLN A 129 14.05 -0.34 -11.18
C GLN A 129 14.00 1.11 -10.67
N LEU A 130 13.58 1.31 -9.42
CA LEU A 130 13.43 2.61 -8.80
C LEU A 130 14.47 2.81 -7.69
N SER A 131 15.03 4.02 -7.62
CA SER A 131 15.80 4.44 -6.44
C SER A 131 14.92 4.43 -5.18
N GLU A 132 15.50 4.32 -3.99
CA GLU A 132 14.73 4.27 -2.73
C GLU A 132 13.76 5.46 -2.57
N LEU A 133 14.18 6.66 -3.00
CA LEU A 133 13.35 7.86 -2.95
C LEU A 133 12.17 7.80 -3.93
N GLU A 134 12.41 7.32 -5.15
CA GLU A 134 11.36 7.10 -6.15
C GLU A 134 10.40 5.98 -5.73
N ARG A 135 10.92 4.99 -4.98
CA ARG A 135 10.20 3.82 -4.49
C ARG A 135 9.30 4.12 -3.28
N ASN A 136 9.64 5.13 -2.50
CA ASN A 136 8.98 5.53 -1.25
C ASN A 136 7.42 5.57 -1.28
N PRO A 137 6.77 6.06 -2.35
CA PRO A 137 5.31 6.00 -2.47
C PRO A 137 4.77 4.56 -2.57
N PHE A 138 5.50 3.66 -3.24
CA PHE A 138 5.17 2.24 -3.45
C PHE A 138 5.52 1.38 -2.22
N ASP A 139 6.62 1.67 -1.54
CA ASP A 139 7.08 1.02 -0.30
C ASP A 139 6.04 1.05 0.80
N ASN A 140 5.63 2.26 1.19
CA ASN A 140 4.50 2.45 2.10
C ASN A 140 3.26 1.69 1.62
N ALA A 141 3.09 1.72 0.31
CA ALA A 141 1.89 1.20 -0.25
C ALA A 141 1.76 -0.29 -0.01
N TYR A 142 2.84 -0.96 -0.40
CA TYR A 142 3.10 -2.38 -0.27
C TYR A 142 2.91 -2.85 1.17
N LEU A 143 3.59 -2.16 2.09
CA LEU A 143 3.53 -2.40 3.52
C LEU A 143 2.10 -2.45 4.04
N ILE A 144 1.28 -1.46 3.68
CA ILE A 144 -0.01 -1.36 4.35
C ILE A 144 -0.98 -2.43 3.84
N ALA A 145 -0.82 -2.94 2.63
CA ALA A 145 -1.64 -4.07 2.23
C ALA A 145 -1.19 -5.39 2.77
N ARG A 146 0.12 -5.58 2.94
CA ARG A 146 0.63 -6.69 3.74
C ARG A 146 -0.03 -6.64 5.10
N LEU A 147 -0.10 -5.47 5.75
CA LEU A 147 -0.75 -5.30 7.06
C LEU A 147 -2.27 -5.51 7.06
N LEU A 148 -2.97 -5.31 5.94
CA LEU A 148 -4.41 -5.62 5.89
C LEU A 148 -4.66 -7.13 5.87
N ALA A 149 -3.74 -7.94 5.37
CA ALA A 149 -3.95 -9.38 5.19
C ALA A 149 -4.27 -10.09 6.51
N LYS A 150 -5.06 -11.15 6.41
CA LYS A 150 -5.34 -12.04 7.54
C LYS A 150 -4.30 -13.17 7.54
N ASN A 151 -3.27 -13.00 8.35
CA ASN A 151 -2.22 -14.01 8.56
C ASN A 151 -1.71 -13.96 10.00
N GLU A 152 -0.91 -14.97 10.39
CA GLU A 152 -0.41 -15.13 11.75
C GLU A 152 0.46 -13.95 12.19
N ILE A 153 1.35 -13.46 11.31
CA ILE A 153 2.23 -12.31 11.58
C ILE A 153 1.41 -11.07 11.94
N ASN A 154 0.41 -10.74 11.12
CA ASN A 154 -0.45 -9.58 11.37
C ASN A 154 -1.34 -9.76 12.60
N ALA A 155 -1.71 -11.00 12.95
CA ALA A 155 -2.42 -11.29 14.19
C ALA A 155 -1.53 -10.99 15.41
N VAL A 156 -0.25 -11.38 15.36
CA VAL A 156 0.74 -11.04 16.39
C VAL A 156 0.95 -9.53 16.50
N ILE A 157 1.17 -8.84 15.37
CA ILE A 157 1.30 -7.38 15.34
C ILE A 157 0.10 -6.70 15.99
N ARG A 158 -1.13 -7.12 15.63
CA ARG A 158 -2.36 -6.58 16.22
C ARG A 158 -2.45 -6.84 17.73
N SER A 159 -2.08 -8.04 18.17
CA SER A 159 -2.06 -8.41 19.59
C SER A 159 -1.07 -7.54 20.37
N ASN A 160 0.17 -7.41 19.89
CA ASN A 160 1.20 -6.59 20.52
C ASN A 160 0.80 -5.12 20.56
N LEU A 161 0.25 -4.56 19.48
CA LEU A 161 -0.26 -3.19 19.49
C LEU A 161 -1.35 -3.00 20.56
N LYS A 162 -2.26 -3.96 20.71
CA LYS A 162 -3.29 -3.91 21.76
C LYS A 162 -2.69 -3.94 23.17
N ILE A 163 -1.70 -4.80 23.43
CA ILE A 163 -0.97 -4.86 24.71
C ILE A 163 -0.27 -3.53 25.00
N LEU A 164 0.28 -2.89 23.97
CA LEU A 164 0.92 -1.58 24.05
C LEU A 164 -0.07 -0.40 24.14
N GLY A 165 -1.38 -0.65 24.27
CA GLY A 165 -2.40 0.39 24.35
C GLY A 165 -2.68 1.12 23.03
N ARG A 166 -2.34 0.51 21.87
CA ARG A 166 -2.43 1.16 20.55
C ARG A 166 -3.50 0.54 19.66
N HIS A 167 -4.23 1.41 18.97
CA HIS A 167 -5.19 0.98 17.95
C HIS A 167 -4.50 0.67 16.61
N PHE A 168 -4.70 -0.53 16.06
CA PHE A 168 -4.10 -0.97 14.80
C PHE A 168 -4.34 0.00 13.64
N GLY A 169 -5.58 0.44 13.43
CA GLY A 169 -5.90 1.38 12.35
C GLY A 169 -5.25 2.75 12.52
N ALA A 170 -5.02 3.20 13.76
CA ALA A 170 -4.32 4.45 14.03
C ALA A 170 -2.83 4.30 13.72
N PHE A 171 -2.23 3.18 14.15
CA PHE A 171 -0.84 2.83 13.84
C PHE A 171 -0.58 2.82 12.33
N VAL A 172 -1.42 2.12 11.55
CA VAL A 172 -1.31 2.06 10.08
C VAL A 172 -1.38 3.45 9.42
N LYS A 173 -2.24 4.34 9.93
CA LYS A 173 -2.32 5.73 9.45
C LYS A 173 -1.08 6.53 9.84
N SER A 174 -0.53 6.33 11.02
CA SER A 174 0.72 6.96 11.46
C SER A 174 1.90 6.56 10.57
N LEU A 175 2.03 5.28 10.22
CA LEU A 175 3.02 4.85 9.21
C LEU A 175 2.82 5.61 7.89
N SER A 176 1.57 5.73 7.43
CA SER A 176 1.26 6.47 6.20
C SER A 176 1.73 7.93 6.25
N SER A 177 1.56 8.58 7.42
CA SER A 177 1.98 9.96 7.68
C SER A 177 3.50 10.12 7.68
N LEU A 178 4.23 9.22 8.36
CA LEU A 178 5.71 9.25 8.43
C LEU A 178 6.33 9.19 7.03
N TYR A 179 5.80 8.34 6.18
CA TYR A 179 6.18 8.29 4.78
C TYR A 179 5.84 9.55 3.97
N GLY A 180 4.78 10.26 4.34
CA GLY A 180 4.46 11.57 3.76
C GLY A 180 5.50 12.63 4.14
N VAL A 181 5.97 12.60 5.40
CA VAL A 181 7.09 13.42 5.87
C VAL A 181 8.38 13.03 5.14
N ALA A 182 8.70 11.74 5.08
CA ALA A 182 9.87 11.17 4.40
C ALA A 182 9.96 11.61 2.93
N LYS A 183 8.83 11.56 2.21
CA LYS A 183 8.74 12.04 0.82
C LYS A 183 9.06 13.52 0.68
N ARG A 184 8.59 14.38 1.61
CA ARG A 184 8.88 15.82 1.58
C ARG A 184 10.34 16.13 1.93
N GLY A 185 10.91 15.36 2.86
CA GLY A 185 12.31 15.48 3.26
C GLY A 185 13.30 14.81 2.30
N GLY A 186 12.84 14.03 1.32
CA GLY A 186 13.73 13.25 0.46
C GLY A 186 14.54 12.21 1.24
N VAL A 187 13.93 11.58 2.25
CA VAL A 187 14.57 10.58 3.11
C VAL A 187 13.90 9.22 2.91
N PRO A 188 14.65 8.14 2.64
CA PRO A 188 14.11 6.80 2.60
C PRO A 188 14.01 6.22 4.02
N ILE A 189 12.84 5.68 4.36
CA ILE A 189 12.54 5.12 5.70
C ILE A 189 12.03 3.68 5.66
N PHE A 190 12.08 3.01 4.50
CA PHE A 190 11.48 1.69 4.34
C PHE A 190 12.06 0.65 5.29
N VAL A 191 13.39 0.61 5.40
CA VAL A 191 14.11 -0.31 6.28
C VAL A 191 13.73 -0.08 7.75
N GLU A 192 13.67 1.17 8.20
CA GLU A 192 13.31 1.47 9.59
C GLU A 192 11.85 1.13 9.89
N ILE A 193 10.96 1.26 8.90
CA ILE A 193 9.56 0.85 9.06
C ILE A 193 9.43 -0.67 9.09
N GLU A 194 10.14 -1.42 8.24
CA GLU A 194 10.19 -2.89 8.33
C GLU A 194 10.74 -3.32 9.69
N ASN A 195 11.79 -2.69 10.22
CA ASN A 195 12.30 -2.98 11.57
C ASN A 195 11.24 -2.76 12.68
N VAL A 196 10.40 -1.73 12.57
CA VAL A 196 9.27 -1.53 13.50
C VAL A 196 8.27 -2.68 13.40
N LEU A 197 7.97 -3.15 12.19
CA LEU A 197 7.07 -4.29 11.99
C LEU A 197 7.69 -5.61 12.46
N ASP A 198 8.99 -5.80 12.24
CA ASP A 198 9.73 -6.97 12.71
C ASP A 198 9.68 -7.05 14.23
N VAL A 199 9.97 -5.95 14.93
CA VAL A 199 9.79 -5.88 16.39
C VAL A 199 8.36 -6.24 16.76
N LEU A 200 7.35 -5.61 16.16
CA LEU A 200 5.94 -5.91 16.46
C LEU A 200 5.50 -7.33 16.11
N SER A 201 6.23 -8.04 15.26
CA SER A 201 5.95 -9.44 14.89
C SER A 201 6.52 -10.45 15.88
N GLN A 202 7.40 -10.03 16.80
CA GLN A 202 7.98 -10.90 17.81
C GLN A 202 6.97 -11.25 18.92
N PRO A 203 7.08 -12.43 19.55
CA PRO A 203 6.28 -12.74 20.73
C PRO A 203 6.65 -11.81 21.90
N ASN A 204 5.64 -11.23 22.56
CA ASN A 204 5.78 -10.45 23.80
C ASN A 204 6.69 -9.22 23.71
N VAL A 205 6.35 -8.28 22.83
CA VAL A 205 7.12 -7.03 22.64
C VAL A 205 7.00 -6.11 23.84
N SER A 206 8.14 -5.63 24.35
CA SER A 206 8.17 -4.59 25.39
C SER A 206 7.92 -3.20 24.81
N ASN A 207 7.39 -2.29 25.64
CA ASN A 207 7.19 -0.89 25.24
C ASN A 207 8.52 -0.19 24.91
N GLU A 208 9.63 -0.61 25.53
CA GLU A 208 10.97 -0.08 25.24
C GLU A 208 11.44 -0.51 23.85
N GLN A 209 11.36 -1.80 23.53
CA GLN A 209 11.71 -2.32 22.20
C GLN A 209 10.93 -1.62 21.08
N PHE A 210 9.62 -1.43 21.29
CA PHE A 210 8.78 -0.70 20.35
C PHE A 210 9.21 0.77 20.21
N LYS A 211 9.47 1.45 21.33
CA LYS A 211 9.90 2.87 21.33
C LYS A 211 11.25 3.05 20.65
N ASP A 212 12.20 2.15 20.85
CA ASP A 212 13.52 2.21 20.23
C ASP A 212 13.43 2.06 18.71
N ALA A 213 12.62 1.11 18.23
CA ALA A 213 12.38 0.95 16.80
C ALA A 213 11.70 2.20 16.18
N VAL A 214 10.71 2.77 16.86
CA VAL A 214 10.06 4.01 16.42
C VAL A 214 11.03 5.20 16.44
N LEU A 215 11.90 5.29 17.45
CA LEU A 215 12.90 6.34 17.56
C LEU A 215 13.89 6.32 16.39
N ALA A 216 14.27 5.13 15.90
CA ALA A 216 15.12 5.00 14.71
C ALA A 216 14.48 5.64 13.47
N VAL A 217 13.16 5.46 13.26
CA VAL A 217 12.42 6.14 12.20
C VAL A 217 12.40 7.66 12.42
N LEU A 218 12.11 8.11 13.65
CA LEU A 218 11.99 9.53 13.95
C LEU A 218 13.33 10.28 13.77
N LYS A 219 14.44 9.69 14.18
CA LYS A 219 15.78 10.27 14.00
C LYS A 219 16.20 10.43 12.54
N LYS A 220 15.65 9.62 11.64
CA LYS A 220 15.82 9.83 10.19
C LYS A 220 15.04 11.03 9.65
N LEU A 221 13.91 11.36 10.27
CA LEU A 221 12.97 12.36 9.75
C LEU A 221 13.10 13.73 10.41
N PHE A 222 13.62 13.78 11.63
CA PHE A 222 13.60 14.96 12.49
C PHE A 222 14.94 15.11 13.22
N SER A 223 15.18 16.32 13.74
CA SER A 223 16.31 16.53 14.66
C SER A 223 16.18 15.67 15.92
N ASP A 224 17.29 15.34 16.60
CA ASP A 224 17.27 14.52 17.83
C ASP A 224 16.32 15.09 18.90
N LYS A 225 16.29 16.41 19.04
CA LYS A 225 15.41 17.12 19.99
C LYS A 225 13.93 16.93 19.65
N GLU A 226 13.57 17.02 18.37
CA GLU A 226 12.20 16.84 17.91
C GLU A 226 11.78 15.36 17.96
N ALA A 227 12.67 14.45 17.58
CA ALA A 227 12.45 13.01 17.66
C ALA A 227 12.16 12.57 19.11
N ALA A 228 12.96 13.06 20.08
CA ALA A 228 12.73 12.80 21.50
C ALA A 228 11.39 13.37 22.00
N LYS A 229 11.01 14.57 21.56
CA LYS A 229 9.72 15.19 21.90
C LYS A 229 8.55 14.38 21.36
N LEU A 230 8.62 13.96 20.10
CA LEU A 230 7.60 13.14 19.46
C LEU A 230 7.49 11.75 20.13
N LEU A 231 8.61 11.13 20.50
CA LEU A 231 8.60 9.85 21.20
C LEU A 231 7.92 9.93 22.58
N LYS A 232 8.09 11.03 23.31
CA LYS A 232 7.38 11.24 24.60
C LYS A 232 5.87 11.28 24.41
N SER A 233 5.39 11.99 23.38
CA SER A 233 3.96 12.06 23.05
C SER A 233 3.36 10.69 22.65
N ILE A 234 4.19 9.76 22.17
CA ILE A 234 3.80 8.39 21.82
C ILE A 234 3.61 7.52 23.08
N GLY A 235 4.24 7.88 24.21
CA GLY A 235 4.16 7.15 25.48
C GLY A 235 3.09 7.65 26.46
N GLU A 236 2.49 8.81 26.22
CA GLU A 236 1.53 9.47 27.12
C GLU A 236 0.05 9.23 26.73
N GLN A 237 -0.22 8.48 25.65
CA GLN A 237 -1.59 8.16 25.19
C GLN A 237 -2.19 6.92 25.89
N ASN A 238 -2.05 6.85 27.22
CA ASN A 238 -2.77 5.87 28.05
C ASN A 238 -4.16 6.40 28.43
#